data_AF-A0A975CPL8-F1
#
_entry.id   AF-A0A975CPL8-F1
#
_cell.length_a   1.000
_cell.length_b   1.000
_cell.length_c   1.000
_cell.angle_alpha   90.00
_cell.angle_beta   90.00
_cell.angle_gamma   90.00
#
_symmetry.space_group_name_H-M   'P 1'
#
loop_
_entity.id
_entity.type
_entity.pdbx_description
1 polymer ?
#
loop_
_entity_poly.entity_id
_entity_poly.type
_entity_poly.pdbx_seq_one_letter_code
_entity_poly.pdbx_strand_id
1 'polypeptide(L)'
;MFLTTDLNKSFYSLLKSLKKEALKYGGNIVKIKKQSHLESNKLFGGTRHRIKADIFYSKHVSKPKDKIITDKTTLYIYRYRGGFLVNYNLYLNDSLICEINSNIKKTIYLKKKGEYFLRNNKSDEKEIITLHKGQKIYVRCSSGKPFIQIMENKKGKLEFDNFTTN
;
A
#
# COMPACT_ATOMS: atom_id res chain seq x y z
N MET A 1 -13.55 -20.90 10.82
CA MET A 1 -13.30 -20.03 11.99
C MET A 1 -13.90 -18.65 11.76
N PHE A 2 -14.38 -17.97 12.80
CA PHE A 2 -14.97 -16.63 12.71
C PHE A 2 -14.16 -15.65 13.54
N LEU A 3 -13.74 -14.54 12.95
CA LEU A 3 -13.12 -13.45 13.70
C LEU A 3 -13.86 -12.14 13.51
N THR A 4 -14.14 -11.51 14.64
CA THR A 4 -14.82 -10.23 14.78
C THR A 4 -13.89 -9.30 15.54
N THR A 5 -13.70 -8.09 15.04
CA THR A 5 -13.07 -7.02 15.82
C THR A 5 -14.13 -5.99 16.14
N ASP A 6 -14.29 -5.70 17.43
CA ASP A 6 -15.06 -4.56 17.90
C ASP A 6 -14.19 -3.30 17.94
N LEU A 7 -14.75 -2.21 17.39
CA LEU A 7 -14.36 -0.80 17.52
C LEU A 7 -12.92 -0.41 17.12
N ASN A 8 -12.82 0.55 16.19
CA ASN A 8 -11.62 1.33 15.81
C ASN A 8 -10.36 0.56 15.36
N LYS A 9 -10.47 -0.72 15.01
CA LYS A 9 -9.34 -1.47 14.43
C LYS A 9 -9.48 -1.53 12.91
N SER A 10 -8.48 -0.98 12.22
CA SER A 10 -8.38 -1.06 10.76
C SER A 10 -8.39 -2.52 10.28
N PHE A 11 -8.90 -2.76 9.08
CA PHE A 11 -8.91 -4.08 8.42
C PHE A 11 -7.54 -4.79 8.48
N TYR A 12 -6.45 -4.02 8.45
CA TYR A 12 -5.09 -4.55 8.62
C TYR A 12 -4.85 -5.21 9.99
N SER A 13 -5.34 -4.60 11.08
CA SER A 13 -5.24 -5.18 12.42
C SER A 13 -6.02 -6.49 12.52
N LEU A 14 -7.19 -6.56 11.89
CA LEU A 14 -8.01 -7.77 11.82
C LEU A 14 -7.26 -8.90 11.10
N LEU A 15 -6.61 -8.61 9.97
CA LEU A 15 -5.77 -9.58 9.25
C LEU A 15 -4.57 -10.05 10.09
N LYS A 16 -3.97 -9.16 10.89
CA LYS A 16 -2.85 -9.52 11.78
C LYS A 16 -3.30 -10.48 12.89
N SER A 17 -4.45 -10.21 13.51
CA SER A 17 -5.05 -11.12 14.50
C SER A 17 -5.41 -12.47 13.88
N LEU A 18 -6.05 -12.46 12.70
CA LEU A 18 -6.41 -13.66 11.95
C LEU A 18 -5.21 -14.56 11.65
N LYS A 19 -4.06 -13.98 11.28
CA LYS A 19 -2.81 -14.74 11.10
C LYS A 19 -2.31 -15.37 12.38
N LYS A 20 -2.27 -14.60 13.49
CA LYS A 20 -1.85 -15.13 14.80
C LYS A 20 -2.74 -16.29 15.23
N GLU A 21 -4.03 -16.18 14.95
CA GLU A 21 -4.98 -17.21 15.34
C GLU A 21 -4.90 -18.45 14.47
N ALA A 22 -4.76 -18.29 13.16
CA ALA A 22 -4.51 -19.42 12.26
C ALA A 22 -3.27 -20.23 12.67
N LEU A 23 -2.21 -19.55 13.11
CA LEU A 23 -1.01 -20.20 13.64
C LEU A 23 -1.28 -21.02 14.91
N LYS A 24 -2.16 -20.55 15.81
CA LYS A 24 -2.56 -21.32 17.01
C LYS A 24 -3.25 -22.64 16.66
N TYR A 25 -3.96 -22.68 15.53
CA TYR A 25 -4.63 -23.88 15.02
C TYR A 25 -3.74 -24.69 14.06
N GLY A 26 -2.43 -24.42 14.02
CA GLY A 26 -1.48 -25.14 13.16
C GLY A 26 -1.67 -24.87 11.66
N GLY A 27 -2.46 -23.87 11.29
CA GLY A 27 -2.72 -23.54 9.89
C GLY A 27 -1.71 -22.54 9.32
N ASN A 28 -1.33 -22.76 8.07
CA ASN A 28 -0.41 -21.87 7.33
C ASN A 28 -1.05 -21.23 6.10
N ILE A 29 -2.32 -21.55 5.82
CA ILE A 29 -3.13 -20.94 4.77
C ILE A 29 -4.45 -20.48 5.39
N VAL A 30 -4.84 -19.23 5.11
CA VAL A 30 -6.14 -18.68 5.53
C VAL A 30 -6.92 -18.25 4.30
N LYS A 31 -8.08 -18.88 4.07
CA LYS A 31 -8.99 -18.54 2.98
C LYS A 31 -10.16 -17.73 3.52
N ILE A 32 -10.22 -16.46 3.18
CA ILE A 32 -11.35 -15.59 3.55
C ILE A 32 -12.54 -15.96 2.66
N LYS A 33 -13.63 -16.41 3.28
CA LYS A 33 -14.89 -16.79 2.60
C LYS A 33 -15.86 -15.62 2.51
N LYS A 34 -15.95 -14.81 3.57
CA LYS A 34 -16.89 -13.70 3.65
C LYS A 34 -16.31 -12.58 4.49
N GLN A 35 -16.43 -11.36 4.00
CA GLN A 35 -16.25 -10.15 4.77
C GLN A 35 -17.60 -9.47 4.89
N SER A 36 -17.96 -9.05 6.09
CA SER A 36 -19.21 -8.32 6.32
C SER A 36 -18.93 -7.10 7.16
N HIS A 37 -19.54 -5.99 6.77
CA HIS A 37 -19.69 -4.84 7.62
C HIS A 37 -20.88 -5.15 8.52
N LEU A 38 -20.63 -5.30 9.82
CA LEU A 38 -21.71 -5.27 10.79
C LEU A 38 -22.10 -3.80 10.87
N GLU A 39 -23.30 -3.46 10.38
CA GLU A 39 -23.84 -2.13 10.62
C GLU A 39 -23.88 -1.92 12.14
N SER A 40 -23.02 -1.03 12.63
CA SER A 40 -23.17 -0.52 13.98
C SER A 40 -24.47 0.25 14.01
N ASN A 41 -25.33 -0.05 14.98
CA ASN A 41 -26.52 0.74 15.30
C ASN A 41 -26.27 2.23 15.01
N LYS A 42 -27.17 2.84 14.24
CA LYS A 42 -27.15 4.21 13.67
C LYS A 42 -26.85 5.36 14.66
N LEU A 43 -26.64 5.07 15.95
CA LEU A 43 -26.41 6.04 17.02
C LEU A 43 -24.93 6.19 17.43
N PHE A 44 -24.05 5.24 17.13
CA PHE A 44 -22.61 5.34 17.46
C PHE A 44 -21.76 4.79 16.30
N GLY A 45 -21.25 5.70 15.46
CA GLY A 45 -20.62 5.42 14.16
C GLY A 45 -19.29 4.68 14.18
N GLY A 46 -19.29 3.39 14.55
CA GLY A 46 -18.13 2.52 14.45
C GLY A 46 -18.26 1.46 13.36
N THR A 47 -17.44 1.50 12.32
CA THR A 47 -17.42 0.43 11.31
C THR A 47 -16.84 -0.86 11.89
N ARG A 48 -17.69 -1.87 12.11
CA ARG A 48 -17.28 -3.20 12.58
C ARG A 48 -17.07 -4.15 11.40
N HIS A 49 -15.90 -4.77 11.37
CA HIS A 49 -15.55 -5.76 10.35
C HIS A 49 -15.64 -7.18 10.92
N ARG A 50 -16.37 -8.05 10.21
CA ARG A 50 -16.42 -9.50 10.47
C ARG A 50 -15.83 -10.25 9.29
N ILE A 51 -14.88 -11.13 9.57
CA ILE A 51 -14.31 -12.05 8.58
C ILE A 51 -14.65 -13.49 8.96
N LYS A 52 -15.26 -14.20 8.00
CA LYS A 52 -15.37 -15.66 8.02
C LYS A 52 -14.23 -16.22 7.18
N ALA A 53 -13.40 -17.07 7.77
CA ALA A 53 -12.29 -17.69 7.08
C ALA A 53 -12.17 -19.18 7.42
N ASP A 54 -11.66 -19.94 6.46
CA ASP A 54 -11.19 -21.31 6.69
C ASP A 54 -9.69 -21.28 6.91
N ILE A 55 -9.22 -22.17 7.79
CA ILE A 55 -7.81 -22.38 8.07
C ILE A 55 -7.43 -23.73 7.49
N PHE A 56 -6.38 -23.74 6.69
CA PHE A 56 -5.84 -24.95 6.09
C PHE A 56 -4.37 -25.11 6.47
N TYR A 57 -3.93 -26.36 6.44
CA TYR A 57 -2.54 -26.74 6.55
C TYR A 57 -2.08 -27.39 5.25
N SER A 58 -0.97 -26.92 4.70
CA SER A 58 -0.28 -27.57 3.59
C SER A 58 1.19 -27.76 3.93
N LYS A 59 1.75 -28.96 3.72
CA LYS A 59 3.20 -29.20 3.84
C LYS A 59 3.99 -28.47 2.75
N HIS A 60 3.34 -28.18 1.61
CA HIS A 60 3.90 -27.45 0.48
C HIS A 60 3.41 -26.00 0.48
N VAL A 61 3.67 -25.26 1.55
CA VAL A 61 3.66 -23.80 1.40
C VAL A 61 4.95 -23.47 0.68
N SER A 62 4.82 -23.12 -0.60
CA SER A 62 5.91 -22.43 -1.28
C SER A 62 6.31 -21.27 -0.38
N LYS A 63 7.53 -21.35 0.18
CA LYS A 63 8.14 -20.20 0.84
C LYS A 63 7.93 -19.04 -0.14
N PRO A 64 7.39 -17.88 0.29
CA PRO A 64 7.27 -16.76 -0.61
C PRO A 64 8.66 -16.58 -1.22
N LYS A 65 8.80 -16.85 -2.55
CA LYS A 65 10.07 -16.81 -3.29
C LYS A 65 10.86 -15.67 -2.70
N ASP A 66 12.01 -16.00 -2.10
CA ASP A 66 12.71 -15.15 -1.15
C ASP A 66 12.45 -13.70 -1.52
N LYS A 67 11.63 -13.01 -0.72
CA LYS A 67 11.62 -11.55 -0.79
C LYS A 67 13.08 -11.24 -0.51
N ILE A 68 13.83 -10.87 -1.54
CA ILE A 68 15.15 -10.27 -1.36
C ILE A 68 14.86 -9.12 -0.41
N ILE A 69 15.19 -9.31 0.87
CA ILE A 69 15.04 -8.29 1.90
C ILE A 69 16.14 -7.32 1.56
N THR A 70 15.86 -6.50 0.56
CA THR A 70 16.68 -5.36 0.26
C THR A 70 16.52 -4.46 1.48
N ASP A 71 17.64 -4.09 2.10
CA ASP A 71 17.68 -3.05 3.14
C ASP A 71 17.14 -1.69 2.65
N LYS A 72 16.80 -1.61 1.35
CA LYS A 72 16.29 -0.44 0.66
C LYS A 72 14.76 -0.52 0.53
N THR A 73 14.08 0.55 0.91
CA THR A 73 12.70 0.79 0.52
C THR A 73 12.66 1.12 -0.96
N THR A 74 11.72 0.52 -1.71
CA THR A 74 11.56 0.76 -3.14
C THR A 74 10.34 1.65 -3.37
N LEU A 75 10.55 2.84 -3.93
CA LEU A 75 9.49 3.71 -4.43
C LEU A 75 9.31 3.48 -5.92
N TYR A 76 8.09 3.15 -6.30
CA TYR A 76 7.64 3.07 -7.68
C TYR A 76 6.82 4.32 -7.99
N ILE A 77 7.36 5.21 -8.78
CA ILE A 77 6.75 6.49 -9.14
C ILE A 77 6.26 6.37 -10.57
N TYR A 78 4.99 6.65 -10.79
CA TYR A 78 4.42 6.58 -12.13
C TYR A 78 3.35 7.64 -12.35
N ARG A 79 3.23 8.04 -13.61
CA ARG A 79 2.19 8.93 -14.10
C ARG A 79 1.68 8.43 -15.43
N TYR A 80 0.37 8.18 -15.49
CA TYR A 80 -0.30 7.93 -16.77
C TYR A 80 -0.25 9.15 -17.68
N ARG A 81 -0.06 8.91 -18.98
CA ARG A 81 -0.17 9.95 -20.00
C ARG A 81 -1.60 10.50 -19.98
N GLY A 82 -1.72 11.83 -19.97
CA GLY A 82 -2.98 12.56 -19.99
C GLY A 82 -2.84 13.83 -20.84
N GLY A 83 -3.95 14.45 -21.22
CA GLY A 83 -3.98 15.53 -22.24
C GLY A 83 -3.24 16.83 -21.88
N PHE A 84 -2.82 17.01 -20.63
CA PHE A 84 -2.09 18.21 -20.19
C PHE A 84 -0.59 17.97 -20.05
N LEU A 85 0.21 18.83 -20.68
CA LEU A 85 1.64 18.99 -20.43
C LEU A 85 1.83 19.36 -18.96
N VAL A 86 2.49 18.49 -18.20
CA VAL A 86 2.79 18.77 -16.80
C VAL A 86 4.24 18.42 -16.55
N ASN A 87 4.92 19.40 -15.98
CA ASN A 87 6.27 19.27 -15.48
C ASN A 87 6.30 19.80 -14.03
N TYR A 88 6.77 19.02 -13.08
CA TYR A 88 7.07 19.46 -11.72
C TYR A 88 8.12 18.57 -11.05
N ASN A 89 8.77 19.09 -10.02
CA ASN A 89 9.76 18.37 -9.23
C ASN A 89 9.10 17.71 -8.02
N LEU A 90 9.41 16.44 -7.78
CA LEU A 90 8.98 15.67 -6.62
C LEU A 90 10.12 15.60 -5.59
N TYR A 91 9.84 15.99 -4.35
CA TYR A 91 10.80 16.05 -3.25
C TYR A 91 10.40 15.12 -2.11
N LEU A 92 11.40 14.53 -1.47
CA LEU A 92 11.29 13.85 -0.19
C LEU A 92 11.93 14.74 0.88
N ASN A 93 11.12 15.30 1.78
CA ASN A 93 11.48 16.44 2.61
C ASN A 93 12.04 17.58 1.74
N ASP A 94 13.36 17.75 1.75
CA ASP A 94 14.08 18.79 1.00
C ASP A 94 14.93 18.23 -0.15
N SER A 95 15.01 16.89 -0.27
CA SER A 95 15.78 16.24 -1.33
C SER A 95 14.94 16.03 -2.58
N LEU A 96 15.42 16.51 -3.73
CA LEU A 96 14.81 16.21 -5.03
C LEU A 96 14.93 14.72 -5.32
N ILE A 97 13.79 14.06 -5.58
CA ILE A 97 13.71 12.64 -5.91
C ILE A 97 13.75 12.46 -7.43
N CYS A 98 12.84 13.14 -8.12
CA CYS A 98 12.76 13.13 -9.58
C CYS A 98 11.90 14.28 -10.10
N GLU A 99 12.17 14.69 -11.33
CA GLU A 99 11.26 15.49 -12.13
C GLU A 99 10.15 14.59 -12.69
N ILE A 100 8.91 15.05 -12.62
CA ILE A 100 7.72 14.39 -13.14
C ILE A 100 7.34 15.07 -14.44
N ASN A 101 7.42 14.32 -15.53
CA ASN A 101 6.97 14.74 -16.85
C ASN A 101 5.75 13.94 -17.32
N SER A 102 5.16 14.36 -18.44
CA SER A 102 4.14 13.62 -19.15
C SER A 102 4.71 12.24 -19.51
N ASN A 103 4.14 11.15 -18.96
CA ASN A 103 4.57 9.76 -19.20
C ASN A 103 5.87 9.32 -18.47
N ILE A 104 5.87 9.34 -17.13
CA ILE A 104 7.00 8.85 -16.32
C ILE A 104 6.71 7.52 -15.64
N LYS A 105 7.71 6.64 -15.64
CA LYS A 105 7.77 5.40 -14.84
C LYS A 105 9.18 5.27 -14.28
N LYS A 106 9.35 5.41 -12.96
CA LYS A 106 10.67 5.40 -12.32
C LYS A 106 10.65 4.56 -11.05
N THR A 107 11.75 3.85 -10.81
CA THR A 107 11.98 3.08 -9.58
C THR A 107 13.14 3.71 -8.83
N ILE A 108 12.95 3.97 -7.54
CA ILE A 108 13.95 4.62 -6.68
C ILE A 108 14.15 3.80 -5.42
N TYR A 109 15.41 3.60 -5.05
CA TYR A 109 15.79 2.81 -3.89
C TYR A 109 16.30 3.72 -2.79
N LEU A 110 15.62 3.74 -1.66
CA LEU A 110 15.97 4.54 -0.48
C LEU A 110 16.51 3.63 0.63
N LYS A 111 17.68 3.95 1.18
CA LYS A 111 18.23 3.28 2.40
C LYS A 111 17.68 3.88 3.70
N LYS A 112 16.75 4.84 3.60
CA LYS A 112 16.25 5.65 4.71
C LYS A 112 15.02 4.99 5.36
N LYS A 113 14.88 5.14 6.68
CA LYS A 113 13.72 4.68 7.47
C LYS A 113 13.07 5.87 8.20
N GLY A 114 11.80 5.75 8.54
CA GLY A 114 11.06 6.78 9.28
C GLY A 114 10.03 7.51 8.44
N GLU A 115 9.50 8.60 8.98
CA GLU A 115 8.48 9.44 8.34
C GLU A 115 9.12 10.54 7.50
N TYR A 116 8.59 10.74 6.30
CA TYR A 116 9.06 11.74 5.34
C TYR A 116 7.86 12.44 4.71
N PHE A 117 8.04 13.70 4.36
CA PHE A 117 7.08 14.48 3.58
C PHE A 117 7.36 14.32 2.10
N LEU A 118 6.42 13.79 1.36
CA LEU A 118 6.44 13.76 -0.09
C LEU A 118 5.69 14.99 -0.59
N ARG A 119 6.39 15.86 -1.32
CA ARG A 119 5.84 17.13 -1.82
C ARG A 119 6.26 17.38 -3.25
N ASN A 120 5.54 18.24 -3.95
CA ASN A 120 6.00 18.78 -5.22
C ASN A 120 6.29 20.28 -5.10
N ASN A 121 6.90 20.89 -6.12
CA ASN A 121 7.16 22.33 -6.17
C ASN A 121 6.00 23.17 -6.71
N LYS A 122 4.88 22.56 -7.10
CA LYS A 122 3.73 23.25 -7.71
C LYS A 122 2.47 23.26 -6.84
N SER A 123 2.54 22.69 -5.65
CA SER A 123 1.44 22.56 -4.69
C SER A 123 2.02 22.59 -3.28
N ASP A 124 1.31 23.22 -2.35
CA ASP A 124 1.65 23.24 -0.92
C ASP A 124 1.23 21.95 -0.20
N GLU A 125 0.54 21.05 -0.89
CA GLU A 125 0.12 19.75 -0.36
C GLU A 125 1.35 18.86 -0.09
N LYS A 126 1.35 18.25 1.11
CA LYS A 126 2.40 17.33 1.57
C LYS A 126 1.74 16.05 2.04
N GLU A 127 2.30 14.93 1.61
CA GLU A 127 1.85 13.60 2.01
C GLU A 127 2.90 12.95 2.90
N ILE A 128 2.48 12.47 4.07
CA ILE A 128 3.38 11.80 5.01
C ILE A 128 3.52 10.35 4.57
N ILE A 129 4.74 9.92 4.27
CA ILE A 129 5.07 8.55 3.93
C ILE A 129 5.97 7.95 5.01
N THR A 130 5.62 6.77 5.50
CA THR A 130 6.47 6.00 6.42
C THR A 130 7.26 4.96 5.63
N LEU A 131 8.59 5.07 5.65
CA LEU A 131 9.50 4.16 4.97
C LEU A 131 9.95 3.05 5.92
N HIS A 132 9.61 1.80 5.56
CA HIS A 132 10.14 0.60 6.22
C HIS A 132 11.09 -0.19 5.30
N LYS A 133 12.05 -0.90 5.91
CA LYS A 133 12.98 -1.77 5.19
C LYS A 133 12.25 -2.83 4.36
N GLY A 134 12.68 -3.02 3.11
CA GLY A 134 12.08 -3.97 2.18
C GLY A 134 10.63 -3.67 1.79
N GLN A 135 10.11 -2.49 2.14
CA GLN A 135 8.77 -2.07 1.72
C GLN A 135 8.80 -1.59 0.27
N LYS A 136 7.70 -1.89 -0.43
CA LYS A 136 7.40 -1.33 -1.74
C LYS A 136 6.31 -0.28 -1.54
N ILE A 137 6.51 0.90 -2.11
CA ILE A 137 5.55 2.00 -2.06
C ILE A 137 5.31 2.44 -3.48
N TYR A 138 4.04 2.56 -3.85
CA TYR A 138 3.61 2.96 -5.18
C TYR A 138 3.03 4.36 -5.07
N VAL A 139 3.66 5.30 -5.78
CA VAL A 139 3.29 6.71 -5.81
C VAL A 139 2.73 7.01 -7.19
N ARG A 140 1.42 7.24 -7.23
CA ARG A 140 0.75 7.69 -8.45
C ARG A 140 0.74 9.23 -8.48
N CYS A 141 1.25 9.77 -9.57
CA CYS A 141 1.24 11.21 -9.87
C CYS A 141 0.08 11.53 -10.82
N SER A 142 -0.66 12.59 -10.54
CA SER A 142 -1.84 13.01 -11.31
C SER A 142 -1.55 14.10 -12.35
N SER A 143 -2.51 14.31 -13.26
CA SER A 143 -2.55 15.41 -14.24
C SER A 143 -3.50 16.52 -13.76
N GLY A 144 -2.99 17.74 -13.59
CA GLY A 144 -3.77 18.90 -13.14
C GLY A 144 -3.21 19.49 -11.86
N LYS A 145 -3.84 19.19 -10.72
CA LYS A 145 -3.30 19.48 -9.39
C LYS A 145 -2.35 18.35 -9.01
N PRO A 146 -1.04 18.58 -8.87
CA PRO A 146 -0.09 17.52 -8.58
C PRO A 146 -0.37 16.99 -7.17
N PHE A 147 -1.17 15.94 -7.10
CA PHE A 147 -1.47 15.23 -5.88
C PHE A 147 -0.74 13.89 -5.92
N ILE A 148 -0.29 13.47 -4.76
CA ILE A 148 0.61 12.34 -4.59
C ILE A 148 -0.22 11.26 -3.89
N GLN A 149 -0.58 10.19 -4.61
CA GLN A 149 -1.37 9.14 -4.00
C GLN A 149 -0.52 7.92 -3.68
N ILE A 150 -0.48 7.56 -2.40
CA ILE A 150 0.10 6.29 -1.96
C ILE A 150 -0.90 5.19 -2.27
N MET A 151 -0.52 4.27 -3.14
CA MET A 151 -1.38 3.18 -3.59
C MET A 151 -1.20 1.93 -2.74
N GLU A 152 -2.28 1.19 -2.55
CA GLU A 152 -2.22 -0.14 -1.95
C GLU A 152 -1.33 -1.06 -2.81
N ASN A 153 -0.44 -1.83 -2.17
CA ASN A 153 0.57 -2.66 -2.86
C ASN A 153 0.05 -3.50 -4.02
N LYS A 154 -1.13 -4.12 -3.91
CA LYS A 154 -1.68 -4.96 -4.99
C LYS A 154 -2.13 -4.12 -6.18
N LYS A 155 -2.88 -3.05 -5.91
CA LYS A 155 -3.42 -2.14 -6.93
C LYS A 155 -2.30 -1.34 -7.60
N GLY A 156 -1.40 -0.76 -6.80
CA GLY A 156 -0.25 -0.01 -7.28
C GLY A 156 0.72 -0.86 -8.10
N LYS A 157 0.96 -2.13 -7.70
CA LYS A 157 1.76 -3.06 -8.51
C LYS A 157 1.12 -3.32 -9.87
N LEU A 158 -0.17 -3.64 -9.90
CA LEU A 158 -0.88 -3.93 -11.14
C LEU A 158 -0.90 -2.71 -12.08
N GLU A 159 -1.15 -1.53 -11.52
CA GLU A 159 -1.12 -0.26 -12.25
C GLU A 159 0.28 0.06 -12.81
N PHE A 160 1.32 -0.09 -11.98
CA PHE A 160 2.71 0.17 -12.38
C PHE A 160 3.19 -0.84 -13.43
N ASP A 161 2.94 -2.13 -13.23
CA ASP A 161 3.44 -3.19 -14.13
C ASP A 161 2.78 -3.07 -15.52
N ASN A 162 1.47 -2.80 -15.57
CA ASN A 162 0.71 -2.65 -16.83
C ASN A 162 0.94 -1.32 -17.55
N PHE A 163 1.61 -0.35 -16.91
CA PHE A 163 1.89 0.93 -17.53
C PHE A 163 3.13 0.84 -18.42
N THR A 164 2.95 1.06 -19.72
CA THR A 164 4.02 1.11 -20.71
C THR A 164 4.32 2.56 -21.07
N THR A 165 5.58 2.97 -20.90
CA THR A 165 6.08 4.24 -21.43
C THR A 165 6.54 3.99 -22.87
N ASN A 166 5.92 4.66 -23.85
CA ASN A 166 6.46 4.76 -25.21
C ASN A 166 7.72 5.62 -25.23
#